data_AF-W7SSU7-F1
#
_entry.id   AF-W7SSU7-F1
#
_cell.length_a   1.000
_cell.length_b   1.000
_cell.length_c   1.000
_cell.angle_alpha   90.00
_cell.angle_beta   90.00
_cell.angle_gamma   90.00
#
_symmetry.space_group_name_H-M   'P 1'
#
loop_
_entity.id
_entity.type
_entity.pdbx_description
1 polymer ?
#
loop_
_entity_poly.entity_id
_entity_poly.type
_entity_poly.pdbx_seq_one_letter_code
_entity_poly.pdbx_strand_id
1 'polypeptide(L)'
;MRSLGKATGTARPDIEYALWAIVIGLPALFRPGVASYGFWLKTGIVLLGARLVLGDLARLGGFSLGVIAIDMAVATIVILLVGKAFGLNARLSTLLAIGTSICGVSAIIAGRGAIDADDEDSGCALGLVSKAEATSLGNLSK
;
A
#
# COMPACT_ATOMS: atom_id res chain seq x y z
N MET A 1 2.61 -24.01 -5.18
CA MET A 1 2.61 -23.46 -3.81
C MET A 1 1.54 -22.36 -3.68
N ARG A 2 0.26 -22.70 -3.95
CA ARG A 2 -0.90 -21.76 -4.00
C ARG A 2 -2.19 -22.40 -3.46
N SER A 3 -2.10 -23.46 -2.64
CA SER A 3 -3.25 -24.30 -2.29
C SER A 3 -3.65 -24.32 -0.81
N LEU A 4 -3.13 -23.47 0.06
CA LEU A 4 -3.71 -23.27 1.40
C LEU A 4 -4.68 -22.07 1.37
N GLY A 5 -5.77 -22.23 0.62
CA GLY A 5 -6.71 -21.14 0.35
C GLY A 5 -8.11 -21.34 0.94
N LYS A 6 -8.49 -22.52 1.44
CA LYS A 6 -9.88 -22.74 1.89
C LYS A 6 -9.97 -23.86 2.93
N ALA A 7 -9.89 -23.50 4.21
CA ALA A 7 -10.67 -24.09 5.31
C ALA A 7 -10.26 -23.42 6.62
N THR A 8 -11.24 -23.17 7.50
CA THR A 8 -11.12 -22.63 8.88
C THR A 8 -10.87 -21.11 8.92
N GLY A 9 -11.80 -20.22 9.27
CA GLY A 9 -13.04 -20.39 10.02
C GLY A 9 -12.88 -20.15 11.52
N THR A 10 -12.01 -19.23 11.97
CA THR A 10 -12.03 -18.59 13.31
C THR A 10 -10.96 -17.49 13.39
N ALA A 11 -11.37 -16.25 13.65
CA ALA A 11 -10.61 -15.02 13.44
C ALA A 11 -9.53 -14.65 14.50
N ARG A 12 -8.81 -15.59 15.13
CA ARG A 12 -7.85 -15.26 16.22
C ARG A 12 -6.43 -15.89 16.23
N PRO A 13 -6.06 -16.96 15.49
CA PRO A 13 -4.73 -17.55 15.63
C PRO A 13 -3.60 -16.86 14.80
N ASP A 14 -3.89 -16.18 13.69
CA ASP A 14 -2.84 -15.59 12.83
C ASP A 14 -2.12 -14.38 13.46
N ILE A 15 -2.80 -13.63 14.35
CA ILE A 15 -2.23 -12.45 15.01
C ILE A 15 -1.14 -12.86 16.01
N GLU A 16 -1.30 -14.02 16.67
CA GLU A 16 -0.33 -14.52 17.65
C GLU A 16 1.01 -14.85 16.97
N TYR A 17 0.98 -15.48 15.80
CA TYR A 17 2.18 -15.76 15.01
C TYR A 17 2.88 -14.49 14.52
N ALA A 18 2.12 -13.48 14.08
CA ALA A 18 2.68 -12.19 13.70
C ALA A 18 3.32 -11.48 14.91
N LEU A 19 2.70 -11.57 16.09
CA LEU A 19 3.21 -11.00 17.33
C LEU A 19 4.51 -11.68 17.76
N TRP A 20 4.55 -13.02 17.76
CA TRP A 20 5.77 -13.78 18.05
C TRP A 20 6.89 -13.50 17.05
N ALA A 21 6.57 -13.31 15.76
CA ALA A 21 7.57 -12.96 14.75
C ALA A 21 8.15 -11.55 14.94
N ILE A 22 7.33 -10.58 15.37
CA ILE A 22 7.79 -9.21 15.69
C ILE A 22 8.61 -9.20 16.98
N VAL A 23 8.20 -9.97 17.99
CA VAL A 23 8.84 -10.03 19.32
C VAL A 23 10.16 -10.81 19.31
N ILE A 24 10.25 -11.93 18.58
CA ILE A 24 11.51 -12.72 18.48
C ILE A 24 12.53 -12.02 17.56
N GLY A 25 12.07 -11.09 16.71
CA GLY A 25 12.90 -10.40 15.74
C GLY A 25 13.33 -11.31 14.59
N LEU A 26 13.53 -10.75 13.39
CA LEU A 26 13.96 -11.53 12.23
C LEU A 26 15.35 -12.14 12.52
N PRO A 27 15.48 -13.48 12.62
CA PRO A 27 16.79 -14.09 12.83
C PRO A 27 17.69 -13.77 11.62
N ALA A 28 18.97 -13.49 11.87
CA ALA A 28 19.93 -13.08 10.83
C ALA A 28 20.01 -14.04 9.63
N LEU A 29 19.55 -15.29 9.78
CA LEU A 29 19.35 -16.27 8.71
C LEU A 29 18.35 -15.84 7.61
N PHE A 30 17.41 -14.94 7.88
CA PHE A 30 16.41 -14.49 6.89
C PHE A 30 16.86 -13.29 6.05
N ARG A 31 17.98 -12.63 6.40
CA ARG A 31 18.57 -11.54 5.59
C ARG A 31 18.77 -11.91 4.10
N PRO A 32 19.31 -13.09 3.73
CA PRO A 32 19.43 -13.48 2.31
C PRO A 32 18.07 -13.78 1.65
N GLY A 33 17.05 -14.18 2.44
CA GLY A 33 15.69 -14.43 1.95
C GLY A 33 14.94 -13.14 1.61
N VAL A 34 15.03 -12.12 2.46
CA VAL A 34 14.39 -10.81 2.21
C VAL A 34 14.96 -10.13 0.95
N ALA A 35 16.26 -10.27 0.70
CA ALA A 35 16.90 -9.77 -0.52
C ALA A 35 16.33 -10.43 -1.79
N SER A 36 16.12 -11.76 -1.76
CA SER A 36 15.49 -12.49 -2.88
C SER A 36 14.00 -12.14 -3.03
N TYR A 37 13.29 -11.94 -1.92
CA TYR A 37 11.88 -11.55 -1.92
C TYR A 37 11.66 -10.16 -2.53
N GLY A 38 12.56 -9.20 -2.32
CA GLY A 38 12.47 -7.87 -2.92
C GLY A 38 12.39 -7.91 -4.45
N PHE A 39 13.20 -8.77 -5.08
CA PHE A 39 13.18 -8.95 -6.54
C PHE A 39 11.85 -9.56 -7.02
N TRP A 40 11.35 -10.58 -6.32
CA TRP A 40 10.08 -11.21 -6.63
C TRP A 40 8.88 -10.28 -6.41
N LEU A 41 8.91 -9.47 -5.35
CA LEU A 41 7.86 -8.49 -5.05
C LEU A 41 7.78 -7.44 -6.16
N LYS A 42 8.94 -6.89 -6.55
CA LYS A 42 9.04 -5.88 -7.61
C LYS A 42 8.57 -6.43 -8.95
N THR A 43 8.95 -7.66 -9.27
CA THR A 43 8.48 -8.38 -10.47
C THR A 43 6.97 -8.60 -10.43
N GLY A 44 6.42 -8.99 -9.27
CA GLY A 44 4.98 -9.17 -9.08
C GLY A 44 4.18 -7.89 -9.31
N ILE A 45 4.64 -6.75 -8.76
CA ILE A 45 3.99 -5.44 -8.94
C ILE A 45 4.01 -5.01 -10.41
N VAL A 46 5.16 -5.16 -11.09
CA VAL A 46 5.27 -4.83 -12.53
C VAL A 46 4.34 -5.71 -13.36
N LEU A 47 4.26 -7.01 -13.07
CA LEU A 47 3.38 -7.94 -13.79
C LEU A 47 1.90 -7.67 -13.51
N LEU A 48 1.56 -7.27 -12.28
CA LEU A 48 0.21 -6.86 -11.91
C LEU A 48 -0.22 -5.60 -12.68
N GLY A 49 0.67 -4.60 -12.75
CA GLY A 49 0.46 -3.38 -13.54
C GLY A 49 0.33 -3.67 -15.04
N ALA A 50 1.20 -4.51 -15.60
CA ALA A 50 1.09 -4.93 -17.00
C ALA A 50 -0.25 -5.63 -17.28
N ARG A 51 -0.70 -6.52 -16.38
CA ARG A 51 -1.98 -7.22 -16.53
C ARG A 51 -3.18 -6.26 -16.46
N LEU A 52 -3.11 -5.23 -15.61
CA LEU A 52 -4.11 -4.16 -15.54
C LEU A 52 -4.16 -3.40 -16.87
N VAL A 53 -3.02 -2.90 -17.35
CA VAL A 53 -2.94 -2.14 -18.60
C VAL A 53 -3.44 -2.96 -19.80
N LEU A 54 -3.03 -4.23 -19.92
CA LEU A 54 -3.52 -5.10 -20.99
C LEU A 54 -5.03 -5.38 -20.86
N GLY A 55 -5.54 -5.55 -19.63
CA GLY A 55 -6.96 -5.76 -19.37
C GLY A 55 -7.82 -4.54 -19.70
N ASP A 56 -7.37 -3.35 -19.30
CA ASP A 56 -8.03 -2.08 -19.58
C ASP A 56 -8.00 -1.75 -21.07
N LEU A 57 -6.85 -1.96 -21.73
CA LEU A 57 -6.70 -1.74 -23.16
C LEU A 57 -7.59 -2.70 -23.98
N ALA A 58 -7.74 -3.95 -23.54
CA ALA A 58 -8.59 -4.94 -24.20
C ALA A 58 -10.09 -4.67 -24.03
N ARG A 59 -10.52 -3.99 -22.96
CA ARG A 59 -11.95 -3.70 -22.72
C ARG A 59 -12.39 -2.35 -23.26
N LEU A 60 -11.63 -1.29 -23.03
CA LEU A 60 -12.03 0.10 -23.29
C LEU A 60 -11.12 0.83 -24.31
N GLY A 61 -10.00 0.21 -24.73
CA GLY A 61 -9.00 0.89 -25.57
C GLY A 61 -8.23 1.97 -24.79
N GLY A 62 -7.29 2.66 -25.47
CA GLY A 62 -6.34 3.60 -24.84
C GLY A 62 -6.97 4.80 -24.10
N PHE A 63 -8.29 4.99 -24.20
CA PHE A 63 -9.01 6.05 -23.53
C PHE A 63 -9.03 5.89 -21.99
N SER A 64 -9.18 4.66 -21.48
CA SER A 64 -9.17 4.41 -20.03
C SER A 64 -7.85 4.78 -19.36
N LEU A 65 -6.73 4.54 -20.05
CA LEU A 65 -5.41 4.93 -19.56
C LEU A 65 -5.31 6.45 -19.36
N GLY A 66 -5.88 7.23 -20.27
CA GLY A 66 -5.92 8.69 -20.16
C GLY A 66 -6.73 9.16 -18.95
N VAL A 67 -7.91 8.58 -18.74
CA VAL A 67 -8.78 8.95 -17.61
C VAL A 67 -8.12 8.62 -16.26
N ILE A 68 -7.52 7.43 -16.12
CA ILE A 68 -6.83 7.02 -14.88
C ILE A 68 -5.63 7.92 -14.60
N ALA A 69 -4.83 8.26 -15.63
CA ALA A 69 -3.69 9.14 -15.46
C ALA A 69 -4.11 10.56 -15.03
N ILE A 70 -5.20 11.07 -15.60
CA ILE A 70 -5.77 12.37 -15.22
C ILE A 70 -6.30 12.31 -13.78
N ASP A 71 -7.05 11.28 -13.41
CA ASP A 71 -7.58 11.11 -12.06
C ASP A 71 -6.46 11.05 -11.01
N MET A 72 -5.41 10.27 -11.27
CA MET A 72 -4.21 10.22 -10.41
C MET A 72 -3.53 11.60 -10.28
N ALA A 73 -3.40 12.34 -11.39
CA ALA A 73 -2.80 13.67 -11.36
C ALA A 73 -3.66 14.65 -10.54
N VAL A 74 -4.98 14.63 -10.73
CA VAL A 74 -5.94 15.46 -9.99
C VAL A 74 -5.89 15.10 -8.50
N ALA A 75 -5.97 13.82 -8.14
CA ALA A 75 -5.89 13.35 -6.76
C ALA A 75 -4.58 13.79 -6.09
N THR A 76 -3.45 13.64 -6.78
CA THR A 76 -2.13 14.06 -6.29
C THR A 76 -2.09 15.56 -6.04
N ILE A 77 -2.55 16.39 -6.98
CA ILE A 77 -2.57 17.84 -6.83
C ILE A 77 -3.47 18.26 -5.67
N VAL A 78 -4.67 17.68 -5.57
CA VAL A 78 -5.63 17.97 -4.50
C VAL A 78 -5.01 17.66 -3.14
N ILE A 79 -4.39 16.48 -2.98
CA ILE A 79 -3.80 16.11 -1.69
C ILE A 79 -2.57 16.94 -1.36
N LEU A 80 -1.72 17.28 -2.33
CA LEU A 80 -0.59 18.18 -2.08
C LEU A 80 -1.05 19.58 -1.65
N LEU A 81 -2.13 20.09 -2.23
CA LEU A 81 -2.72 21.36 -1.84
C LEU A 81 -3.33 21.30 -0.43
N VAL A 82 -4.10 20.26 -0.12
CA VAL A 82 -4.69 20.05 1.21
C VAL A 82 -3.61 19.86 2.27
N GLY A 83 -2.57 19.08 1.95
CA GLY A 83 -1.43 18.84 2.82
C GLY A 83 -0.64 20.10 3.14
N LYS A 84 -0.44 20.95 2.12
CA LYS A 84 0.22 22.25 2.30
C LYS A 84 -0.63 23.24 3.09
N ALA A 85 -1.96 23.17 2.97
CA ALA A 85 -2.88 23.97 3.77
C ALA A 85 -2.95 23.54 5.24
N PHE A 86 -2.71 22.25 5.55
CA PHE A 86 -2.72 21.71 6.90
C PHE A 86 -1.41 21.88 7.68
N GLY A 87 -0.32 22.36 7.05
CA GLY A 87 0.96 22.61 7.73
C GLY A 87 1.67 21.34 8.23
N LEU A 88 1.34 20.17 7.69
CA LEU A 88 1.99 18.90 8.03
C LEU A 88 3.40 18.81 7.42
N ASN A 89 4.29 18.05 8.08
CA ASN A 89 5.62 17.72 7.57
C ASN A 89 5.49 17.20 6.12
N ALA A 90 6.27 17.77 5.19
CA ALA A 90 6.14 17.51 3.76
C ALA A 90 6.20 16.00 3.45
N ARG A 91 7.02 15.25 4.20
CA ARG A 91 7.18 13.79 4.06
C ARG A 91 5.91 13.02 4.41
N LEU A 92 5.28 13.34 5.55
CA LEU A 92 4.01 12.75 5.99
C LEU A 92 2.89 12.99 4.98
N SER A 93 2.77 14.23 4.52
CA SER A 93 1.72 14.60 3.56
C SER A 93 1.89 13.87 2.23
N THR A 94 3.11 13.71 1.73
CA THR A 94 3.37 12.98 0.49
C THR A 94 3.11 11.49 0.66
N LEU A 95 3.48 10.89 1.80
CA LEU A 95 3.18 9.50 2.11
C LEU A 95 1.67 9.23 2.21
N LEU A 96 0.93 10.11 2.88
CA LEU A 96 -0.53 10.03 2.94
C LEU A 96 -1.14 10.15 1.54
N ALA A 97 -0.69 11.09 0.72
CA ALA A 97 -1.19 11.30 -0.64
C ALA A 97 -1.08 10.04 -1.50
N ILE A 98 0.12 9.49 -1.52
CA ILE A 98 0.47 8.30 -2.29
C ILE A 98 -0.29 7.10 -1.73
N GLY A 99 -0.40 6.99 -0.40
CA GLY A 99 -1.15 5.95 0.29
C GLY A 99 -2.63 5.96 -0.05
N THR A 100 -3.31 7.10 0.05
CA THR A 100 -4.76 7.19 -0.20
C THR A 100 -5.15 7.10 -1.67
N SER A 101 -4.22 7.39 -2.60
CA SER A 101 -4.53 7.42 -4.04
C SER A 101 -4.23 6.11 -4.78
N ILE A 102 -3.15 5.40 -4.44
CA ILE A 102 -2.67 4.28 -5.28
C ILE A 102 -3.21 2.91 -4.82
N CYS A 103 -3.02 2.54 -3.55
CA CYS A 103 -3.58 1.31 -2.95
C CYS A 103 -3.23 1.13 -1.46
N GLY A 104 -3.21 2.21 -0.67
CA GLY A 104 -3.10 2.14 0.78
C GLY A 104 -1.68 1.87 1.27
N VAL A 105 -1.55 0.85 2.12
CA VAL A 105 -0.33 0.59 2.90
C VAL A 105 0.88 0.18 2.03
N SER A 106 0.66 -0.53 0.93
CA SER A 106 1.72 -0.96 0.01
C SER A 106 2.43 0.21 -0.66
N ALA A 107 1.68 1.26 -1.00
CA ALA A 107 2.20 2.48 -1.59
C ALA A 107 3.00 3.31 -0.57
N ILE A 108 2.60 3.30 0.71
CA ILE A 108 3.34 3.97 1.79
C ILE A 108 4.70 3.29 2.02
N ILE A 109 4.75 1.95 2.04
CA ILE A 109 6.00 1.20 2.22
C ILE A 109 6.96 1.45 1.05
N ALA A 110 6.45 1.46 -0.19
CA ALA A 110 7.24 1.77 -1.37
C ALA A 110 7.71 3.24 -1.40
N GLY A 111 6.83 4.18 -1.04
CA GLY A 111 7.11 5.61 -0.99
C GLY A 111 8.13 5.98 0.08
N ARG A 112 8.10 5.30 1.24
CA ARG A 112 9.10 5.48 2.30
C ARG A 112 10.52 5.27 1.79
N GLY A 113 10.75 4.20 1.02
CA GLY A 113 12.07 3.91 0.43
C GLY A 113 12.51 4.88 -0.66
N ALA A 114 11.59 5.65 -1.25
CA ALA A 114 11.89 6.63 -2.30
C ALA A 114 12.18 8.04 -1.75
N ILE A 115 11.61 8.39 -0.59
CA ILE A 115 11.64 9.74 -0.01
C ILE A 115 12.54 9.80 1.25
N ASP A 116 13.11 8.68 1.68
CA ASP A 116 13.90 8.53 2.91
C ASP A 116 13.14 9.11 4.13
N ALA A 117 11.89 8.65 4.27
CA ALA A 117 11.02 9.12 5.32
C ALA A 117 11.28 8.40 6.65
N ASP A 118 11.16 9.14 7.74
CA ASP A 118 11.43 8.66 9.09
C ASP A 118 10.42 7.57 9.51
N ASP A 119 10.83 6.69 10.44
CA ASP A 119 10.00 5.59 10.94
C ASP A 119 8.72 6.12 11.60
N GLU A 120 8.83 7.24 12.33
CA GLU A 120 7.71 7.89 13.02
C GLU A 120 6.67 8.44 12.03
N ASP A 121 7.13 9.13 10.98
CA ASP A 121 6.28 9.68 9.93
C ASP A 121 5.57 8.55 9.14
N SER A 122 6.32 7.50 8.81
CA SER A 122 5.79 6.36 8.06
C SER A 122 4.73 5.59 8.84
N GLY A 123 4.99 5.34 10.13
CA GLY A 123 4.06 4.65 11.03
C GLY A 123 2.76 5.44 11.25
N CYS A 124 2.88 6.76 11.41
CA CYS A 124 1.72 7.65 11.54
C CYS A 124 0.86 7.66 10.26
N ALA A 125 1.48 7.75 9.08
CA ALA A 125 0.78 7.67 7.80
C ALA A 125 0.06 6.32 7.61
N LEU A 126 0.73 5.20 7.91
CA LEU A 126 0.15 3.86 7.89
C LEU A 126 -1.10 3.76 8.79
N GLY A 127 -1.00 4.22 10.03
CA GLY A 127 -2.09 4.18 11.00
C GLY A 127 -3.29 5.01 10.55
N LEU A 128 -3.04 6.22 10.03
CA LEU A 128 -4.08 7.11 9.52
C LEU A 128 -4.82 6.51 8.33
N VAL A 129 -4.10 5.97 7.34
CA VAL A 129 -4.72 5.37 6.14
C VAL A 129 -5.58 4.16 6.51
N SER A 130 -5.05 3.29 7.38
CA SER A 130 -5.74 2.06 7.77
C SER A 130 -7.01 2.37 8.59
N LYS A 131 -6.95 3.38 9.45
CA LYS A 131 -8.11 3.87 10.20
C LYS A 131 -9.17 4.51 9.28
N ALA A 132 -8.75 5.25 8.25
CA ALA A 132 -9.66 5.87 7.30
C ALA A 132 -10.42 4.82 6.48
N GLU A 133 -9.74 3.80 5.95
CA GLU A 133 -10.39 2.68 5.24
C GLU A 133 -11.36 1.90 6.16
N ALA A 134 -10.94 1.58 7.39
CA ALA A 134 -11.79 0.88 8.34
C ALA A 134 -13.07 1.67 8.68
N THR A 135 -12.96 3.00 8.77
CA THR A 135 -14.12 3.87 9.03
C THR A 135 -15.07 3.90 7.83
N SER A 136 -14.55 3.89 6.60
CA SER A 136 -15.36 3.83 5.38
C SER A 136 -16.18 2.53 5.29
N LEU A 137 -15.57 1.39 5.64
CA LEU A 137 -16.25 0.08 5.69
C LEU A 137 -17.31 -0.01 6.80
N GLY A 138 -17.03 0.56 7.98
CA GLY A 138 -17.99 0.58 9.09
C GLY A 138 -19.23 1.44 8.81
N ASN A 139 -19.10 2.45 7.96
CA ASN A 139 -20.21 3.35 7.60
C ASN A 139 -21.09 2.80 6.46
N LEU A 140 -20.63 1.77 5.74
CA LEU A 140 -21.40 1.09 4.68
C LEU A 140 -22.28 -0.08 5.20
N SER A 141 -22.09 -0.50 6.47
CA SER A 141 -22.81 -1.62 7.10
C SER A 141 -23.96 -1.18 8.02
N LYS A 142 -24.44 0.06 7.86
CA LYS A 142 -25.59 0.65 8.57
C LYS A 142 -26.56 1.22 7.55
#